data_AF-A0A7X6PCF2-F1
#
_entry.id   AF-A0A7X6PCF2-F1
#
_cell.length_a   1.000
_cell.length_b   1.000
_cell.length_c   1.000
_cell.angle_alpha   90.00
_cell.angle_beta   90.00
_cell.angle_gamma   90.00
#
_symmetry.space_group_name_H-M   'P 1'
#
loop_
_entity.id
_entity.type
_entity.pdbx_description
1 polymer ?
#
loop_
_entity_poly.entity_id
_entity_poly.type
_entity_poly.pdbx_seq_one_letter_code
_entity_poly.pdbx_strand_id
1 'polypeptide(L)'
;MIYSQTTSPANMKNHVWILLFLILSLPVSSQTKRALTIDDLSAWNRITESIISDDGSLCGFVYEPWDGDPAARLYNAKGSEKASFPYASGIRFTSDSRFMIFTIKTPKAEITELKLKKTRKDDMPVNSLGIYDISRNSTDTIY
;
A
#
# COMPACT_ATOMS: atom_id res chain seq x y z
N MET A 1 -60.89 -24.18 43.66
CA MET A 1 -60.62 -24.99 42.44
C MET A 1 -59.33 -24.44 41.85
N ILE A 2 -58.21 -25.10 42.10
CA ILE A 2 -56.87 -24.64 41.71
C ILE A 2 -56.59 -25.25 40.34
N TYR A 3 -56.43 -24.41 39.31
CA TYR A 3 -56.12 -24.87 37.96
C TYR A 3 -54.63 -25.21 37.89
N SER A 4 -54.29 -26.49 37.79
CA SER A 4 -52.92 -26.93 37.47
C SER A 4 -52.69 -26.78 35.97
N GLN A 5 -51.78 -25.89 35.58
CA GLN A 5 -51.29 -25.78 34.20
C GLN A 5 -50.39 -27.00 33.94
N THR A 6 -50.88 -27.96 33.15
CA THR A 6 -50.07 -29.05 32.62
C THR A 6 -49.33 -28.56 31.37
N THR A 7 -48.01 -28.46 31.44
CA THR A 7 -47.20 -28.14 30.27
C THR A 7 -47.15 -29.36 29.34
N SER A 8 -47.73 -29.23 28.15
CA SER A 8 -47.78 -30.29 27.12
C SER A 8 -46.38 -30.60 26.56
N PRO A 9 -45.99 -31.88 26.40
CA PRO A 9 -44.64 -32.28 25.95
C PRO A 9 -44.32 -31.91 24.49
N ALA A 10 -45.33 -31.52 23.70
CA ALA A 10 -45.15 -31.12 22.30
C ALA A 10 -44.43 -29.76 22.14
N ASN A 11 -44.50 -28.87 23.14
CA ASN A 11 -43.86 -27.55 23.08
C ASN A 11 -42.34 -27.62 23.29
N MET A 12 -41.85 -28.67 23.98
CA MET A 12 -40.44 -28.80 24.34
C MET A 12 -39.53 -29.09 23.14
N LYS A 13 -40.05 -29.75 22.09
CA LYS A 13 -39.28 -30.12 20.89
C LYS A 13 -38.86 -28.90 20.05
N ASN A 14 -39.69 -27.87 19.99
CA ASN A 14 -39.41 -26.66 19.22
C ASN A 14 -38.36 -25.77 19.93
N HIS A 15 -38.36 -25.77 21.27
CA HIS A 15 -37.34 -25.08 22.07
C HIS A 15 -35.95 -25.73 21.95
N VAL A 16 -35.87 -27.05 21.78
CA VAL A 16 -34.60 -27.76 21.53
C VAL A 16 -33.97 -27.33 20.21
N TRP A 17 -34.77 -27.17 19.15
CA TRP A 17 -34.27 -26.68 17.86
C TRP A 17 -33.82 -25.22 17.93
N ILE A 18 -34.53 -24.36 18.69
CA ILE A 18 -34.14 -22.97 18.90
C ILE A 18 -32.83 -22.87 19.71
N LEU A 19 -32.69 -23.67 20.77
CA LEU A 19 -31.45 -23.77 21.56
C LEU A 19 -30.29 -24.28 20.72
N LEU A 20 -30.51 -25.28 19.87
CA LEU A 20 -29.48 -25.81 18.97
C LEU A 20 -29.04 -24.74 17.97
N PHE A 21 -29.97 -23.97 17.41
CA PHE A 21 -29.67 -22.88 16.48
C PHE A 21 -28.93 -21.71 17.17
N LEU A 22 -29.24 -21.43 18.43
CA LEU A 22 -28.60 -20.40 19.24
C LEU A 22 -27.17 -20.78 19.66
N ILE A 23 -26.90 -22.07 19.86
CA ILE A 23 -25.55 -22.58 20.16
C ILE A 23 -24.69 -22.63 18.90
N LEU A 24 -25.29 -22.92 17.74
CA LEU A 24 -24.58 -22.97 16.45
C LEU A 24 -24.21 -21.59 15.89
N SER A 25 -24.82 -20.50 16.38
CA SER A 25 -24.50 -19.12 15.98
C SER A 25 -23.32 -18.50 16.73
N LEU A 26 -22.70 -19.25 17.67
CA LEU A 26 -21.48 -18.84 18.37
C LEU A 26 -20.31 -19.69 17.84
N PRO A 27 -19.56 -19.17 16.86
CA PRO A 27 -18.47 -18.29 17.25
C PRO A 27 -18.30 -17.10 16.31
N VAL A 28 -18.64 -15.90 16.81
CA VAL A 28 -18.01 -14.67 16.32
C VAL A 28 -16.62 -14.64 16.94
N SER A 29 -15.64 -15.23 16.26
CA SER A 29 -14.24 -14.90 16.54
C SER A 29 -14.06 -13.42 16.24
N SER A 30 -14.02 -12.59 17.28
CA SER A 30 -13.50 -11.24 17.16
C SER A 30 -12.08 -11.38 16.61
N GLN A 31 -11.87 -10.93 15.38
CA GLN A 31 -10.55 -10.94 14.77
C GLN A 31 -9.72 -9.95 15.56
N THR A 32 -8.92 -10.44 16.50
CA THR A 32 -8.01 -9.61 17.29
C THR A 32 -7.10 -8.91 16.30
N LYS A 33 -7.36 -7.62 16.06
CA LYS A 33 -6.51 -6.81 15.18
C LYS A 33 -5.09 -6.90 15.74
N ARG A 34 -4.13 -7.22 14.87
CA ARG A 34 -2.72 -7.26 15.26
C ARG A 34 -2.34 -5.92 15.88
N ALA A 35 -1.65 -5.97 17.02
CA ALA A 35 -1.15 -4.76 17.67
C ALA A 35 -0.13 -4.05 16.76
N LEU A 36 -0.16 -2.72 16.76
CA LEU A 36 0.80 -1.89 16.03
C LEU A 36 2.20 -2.06 16.63
N THR A 37 3.18 -2.42 15.82
CA THR A 37 4.59 -2.57 16.23
C THR A 37 5.44 -1.38 15.74
N ILE A 38 6.68 -1.30 16.22
CA ILE A 38 7.65 -0.31 15.70
C ILE A 38 7.95 -0.57 14.22
N ASP A 39 8.01 -1.83 13.80
CA ASP A 39 8.22 -2.18 12.39
C ASP A 39 7.08 -1.67 11.50
N ASP A 40 5.83 -1.70 12.00
CA ASP A 40 4.68 -1.13 11.29
C ASP A 40 4.81 0.38 11.10
N LEU A 41 5.36 1.08 12.10
CA LEU A 41 5.63 2.51 12.01
C LEU A 41 6.76 2.78 11.01
N SER A 42 7.84 1.99 11.05
CA SER A 42 8.96 2.12 10.13
C SER A 42 8.54 1.91 8.67
N ALA A 43 7.66 0.93 8.42
CA ALA A 43 7.13 0.62 7.08
C ALA A 43 5.98 1.55 6.65
N TRP A 44 5.54 2.48 7.49
CA TRP A 44 4.41 3.35 7.18
C TRP A 44 4.74 4.33 6.05
N ASN A 45 4.08 4.17 4.91
CA ASN A 45 4.27 5.05 3.76
C ASN A 45 3.66 6.44 3.98
N ARG A 46 4.47 7.46 3.72
CA ARG A 46 4.06 8.86 3.69
C ARG A 46 4.09 9.36 2.25
N ILE A 47 3.16 10.23 1.89
CA ILE A 47 3.24 10.97 0.63
C ILE A 47 4.20 12.13 0.86
N THR A 48 5.36 12.13 0.19
CA THR A 48 6.39 13.17 0.34
C THR A 48 6.40 14.16 -0.81
N GLU A 49 5.92 13.76 -1.99
CA GLU A 49 5.76 14.62 -3.16
C GLU A 49 4.39 14.41 -3.80
N SER A 50 3.84 15.47 -4.39
CA SER A 50 2.57 15.45 -5.12
C SER A 50 2.65 16.45 -6.26
N ILE A 51 2.40 15.98 -7.48
CA ILE A 51 2.41 16.80 -8.70
C ILE A 51 1.19 16.49 -9.55
N ILE A 52 0.78 17.45 -10.36
CA ILE A 52 -0.31 17.33 -11.33
C ILE A 52 0.25 17.78 -12.69
N SER A 53 -0.16 17.13 -13.77
CA SER A 53 0.22 17.53 -15.13
C SER A 53 -0.41 18.88 -15.51
N ASP A 54 0.19 19.60 -16.46
CA ASP A 54 -0.31 20.91 -16.92
C ASP A 54 -1.75 20.83 -17.48
N ASP A 55 -2.12 19.71 -18.10
CA ASP A 55 -3.47 19.44 -18.59
C ASP A 55 -4.45 18.91 -17.53
N GLY A 56 -3.97 18.65 -16.30
CA GLY A 56 -4.76 18.11 -15.19
C GLY A 56 -5.22 16.66 -15.35
N SER A 57 -4.77 15.95 -16.39
CA SER A 57 -5.23 14.58 -16.67
C SER A 57 -4.53 13.52 -15.79
N LEU A 58 -3.39 13.87 -15.19
CA LEU A 58 -2.51 12.98 -14.45
C LEU A 58 -2.08 13.57 -13.11
N CYS A 59 -1.91 12.69 -12.13
CA CYS A 59 -1.39 13.01 -10.82
C CYS A 59 -0.24 12.04 -10.48
N GLY A 60 0.87 12.58 -9.98
CA GLY A 60 2.01 11.81 -9.51
C GLY A 60 2.18 11.96 -8.00
N PHE A 61 2.48 10.86 -7.30
CA PHE A 61 2.75 10.87 -5.87
C PHE A 61 3.99 10.04 -5.56
N VAL A 62 4.82 10.51 -4.62
CA VAL A 62 5.93 9.71 -4.07
C VAL A 62 5.52 9.20 -2.69
N TYR A 63 5.59 7.88 -2.53
CA TYR A 63 5.36 7.19 -1.26
C TYR A 63 6.72 6.80 -0.68
N GLU A 64 7.04 7.31 0.50
CA GLU A 64 8.30 7.01 1.19
C GLU A 64 8.00 6.51 2.61
N PRO A 65 8.46 5.30 2.99
CA PRO A 65 8.39 4.83 4.37
C PRO A 65 9.33 5.65 5.27
N TRP A 66 9.16 5.54 6.58
CA TRP A 66 10.11 6.16 7.52
C TRP A 66 11.49 5.56 7.43
N ASP A 67 11.56 4.24 7.23
CA ASP A 67 12.78 3.53 6.93
C ASP A 67 12.59 2.62 5.71
N GLY A 68 13.22 3.01 4.60
CA GLY A 68 13.17 2.27 3.35
C GLY A 68 13.37 3.17 2.15
N ASP A 69 13.06 2.65 0.98
CA ASP A 69 13.21 3.33 -0.30
C ASP A 69 11.87 3.93 -0.77
N PRO A 70 11.88 5.09 -1.46
CA PRO A 70 10.67 5.70 -1.99
C PRO A 70 10.15 4.95 -3.22
N ALA A 71 8.87 5.13 -3.53
CA ALA A 71 8.26 4.70 -4.78
C ALA A 71 7.37 5.81 -5.35
N ALA A 72 7.60 6.16 -6.62
CA ALA A 72 6.73 7.09 -7.34
C ALA A 72 5.57 6.32 -7.98
N ARG A 73 4.37 6.87 -7.95
CA ARG A 73 3.19 6.30 -8.59
C ARG A 73 2.45 7.35 -9.40
N LEU A 74 1.98 6.93 -10.56
CA LEU A 74 1.23 7.74 -11.50
C LEU A 74 -0.23 7.31 -11.48
N TYR A 75 -1.13 8.28 -11.41
CA TYR A 75 -2.57 8.09 -11.43
C TYR A 75 -3.19 8.94 -12.53
N ASN A 76 -4.33 8.50 -13.05
CA ASN A 76 -5.20 9.35 -13.87
C ASN A 76 -6.09 10.25 -12.99
N ALA A 77 -6.77 11.22 -13.59
CA ALA A 77 -7.73 12.10 -12.92
C ALA A 77 -8.92 11.36 -12.24
N LYS A 78 -9.15 10.07 -12.55
CA LYS A 78 -10.17 9.23 -11.91
C LYS A 78 -9.62 8.44 -10.71
N GLY A 79 -8.35 8.61 -10.36
CA GLY A 79 -7.69 7.90 -9.25
C GLY A 79 -7.27 6.47 -9.57
N SER A 80 -7.30 6.04 -10.83
CA SER A 80 -6.76 4.74 -11.23
C SER A 80 -5.25 4.83 -11.43
N GLU A 81 -4.52 3.91 -10.79
CA GLU A 81 -3.08 3.78 -10.94
C GLU A 81 -2.74 3.38 -12.38
N LYS A 82 -1.74 4.03 -12.95
CA LYS A 82 -1.24 3.83 -14.31
C LYS A 82 0.12 3.16 -14.32
N ALA A 83 1.01 3.60 -13.45
CA ALA A 83 2.36 3.08 -13.34
C ALA A 83 2.93 3.31 -11.95
N SER A 84 3.89 2.47 -11.57
CA SER A 84 4.61 2.53 -10.29
C SER A 84 6.09 2.30 -10.55
N PHE A 85 6.92 3.12 -9.92
CA PHE A 85 8.36 3.16 -10.12
C PHE A 85 9.05 3.02 -8.76
N PRO A 86 9.67 1.87 -8.47
CA PRO A 86 10.40 1.68 -7.22
C PRO A 86 11.68 2.53 -7.22
N TYR A 87 12.12 2.91 -6.03
CA TYR A 87 13.30 3.76 -5.80
C TYR A 87 13.19 5.17 -6.42
N ALA A 88 12.02 5.55 -6.91
CA ALA A 88 11.82 6.81 -7.62
C ALA A 88 11.40 7.95 -6.69
N SER A 89 11.97 9.13 -6.91
CA SER A 89 11.64 10.38 -6.21
C SER A 89 11.98 11.59 -7.09
N GLY A 90 11.68 12.82 -6.64
CA GLY A 90 11.94 14.02 -7.44
C GLY A 90 11.11 14.05 -8.72
N ILE A 91 9.83 13.68 -8.63
CA ILE A 91 8.95 13.50 -9.79
C ILE A 91 8.60 14.85 -10.43
N ARG A 92 8.61 14.94 -11.75
CA ARG A 92 8.18 16.12 -12.51
C ARG A 92 7.47 15.70 -13.80
N PHE A 93 6.47 16.46 -14.22
CA PHE A 93 5.90 16.34 -15.56
C PHE A 93 6.60 17.30 -16.52
N THR A 94 6.68 16.91 -17.79
CA THR A 94 7.01 17.86 -18.86
C THR A 94 5.82 18.78 -19.12
N SER A 95 6.07 19.99 -19.63
CA SER A 95 5.02 20.98 -19.89
C SER A 95 3.97 20.52 -20.92
N ASP A 96 4.34 19.59 -21.80
CA ASP A 96 3.40 18.97 -22.75
C ASP A 96 2.61 17.79 -22.14
N SER A 97 2.82 17.49 -20.85
CA SER A 97 2.18 16.40 -20.11
C SER A 97 2.42 15.00 -20.69
N ARG A 98 3.39 14.84 -21.59
CA ARG A 98 3.68 13.57 -22.27
C ARG A 98 4.65 12.67 -21.53
N PHE A 99 5.54 13.26 -20.72
CA PHE A 99 6.54 12.52 -19.97
C PHE A 99 6.46 12.82 -18.48
N MET A 100 6.74 11.80 -17.67
CA MET A 100 7.07 11.96 -16.27
C MET A 100 8.55 11.63 -16.05
N ILE A 101 9.28 12.58 -15.49
CA ILE A 101 10.71 12.49 -15.21
C ILE A 101 10.88 12.27 -13.71
N PHE A 102 11.84 11.44 -13.30
CA PHE A 102 12.12 11.18 -11.89
C PHE A 102 13.56 10.71 -11.69
N THR A 103 14.07 10.87 -10.48
CA THR A 103 15.36 10.32 -10.06
C THR A 103 15.15 8.90 -9.52
N ILE A 104 15.89 7.94 -10.04
CA ILE A 104 15.98 6.56 -9.54
C ILE A 104 17.14 6.51 -8.55
N LYS A 105 16.81 6.43 -7.26
CA LYS A 105 17.79 6.29 -6.19
C LYS A 105 18.39 4.88 -6.23
N THR A 106 19.67 4.76 -5.92
CA THR A 106 20.25 3.43 -5.65
C THR A 106 19.60 2.84 -4.40
N PRO A 107 19.19 1.55 -4.41
CA PRO A 107 18.58 0.91 -3.26
C PRO A 107 19.43 1.05 -2.00
N LYS A 108 18.79 1.40 -0.87
CA LYS A 108 19.48 1.57 0.41
C LYS A 108 20.25 0.32 0.85
N ALA A 109 19.70 -0.87 0.56
CA ALA A 109 20.35 -2.15 0.85
C ALA A 109 21.71 -2.28 0.14
N GLU A 110 21.77 -1.98 -1.16
CA GLU A 110 22.99 -2.04 -1.97
C GLU A 110 24.04 -1.05 -1.46
N ILE A 111 23.63 0.20 -1.19
CA ILE A 111 24.51 1.21 -0.59
C ILE A 111 25.08 0.71 0.75
N THR A 112 24.26 0.07 1.58
CA THR A 112 24.66 -0.42 2.90
C THR A 112 25.70 -1.54 2.77
N GLU A 113 25.49 -2.48 1.86
CA GLU A 113 26.45 -3.55 1.57
C GLU A 113 27.80 -3.02 1.06
N LEU A 114 27.78 -2.05 0.15
CA LEU A 114 29.02 -1.42 -0.36
C LEU A 114 29.76 -0.65 0.72
N LYS A 115 29.03 0.03 1.62
CA LYS A 115 29.63 0.70 2.79
C LYS A 115 30.27 -0.31 3.75
N LEU A 116 29.64 -1.46 3.99
CA LEU A 116 30.22 -2.54 4.81
C LEU A 116 31.50 -3.09 4.18
N LYS A 117 31.55 -3.17 2.84
CA LYS A 117 32.75 -3.55 2.07
C LYS A 117 33.81 -2.45 2.02
N LYS A 118 33.58 -1.28 2.62
CA LYS A 118 34.47 -0.11 2.60
C LYS A 118 34.84 0.33 1.18
N THR A 119 33.90 0.18 0.25
CA THR A 119 34.05 0.64 -1.14
C THR A 119 34.43 2.12 -1.15
N ARG A 120 35.37 2.49 -2.03
CA ARG A 120 35.79 3.90 -2.16
C ARG A 120 34.61 4.76 -2.60
N LYS A 121 34.65 6.04 -2.23
CA LYS A 121 33.58 6.99 -2.59
C LYS A 121 33.38 7.11 -4.11
N ASP A 122 34.46 7.04 -4.89
CA ASP A 122 34.43 7.16 -6.35
C ASP A 122 33.78 5.94 -7.03
N ASP A 123 33.76 4.80 -6.34
CA ASP A 123 33.18 3.53 -6.82
C ASP A 123 31.74 3.34 -6.30
N MET A 124 31.19 4.30 -5.56
CA MET A 124 29.81 4.23 -5.10
C MET A 124 28.85 4.49 -6.26
N PRO A 125 27.77 3.71 -6.38
CA PRO A 125 26.75 3.94 -7.39
C PRO A 125 26.12 5.31 -7.19
N VAL A 126 25.83 5.96 -8.32
CA VAL A 126 25.10 7.22 -8.38
C VAL A 126 23.65 6.97 -8.76
N ASN A 127 22.79 7.92 -8.44
CA ASN A 127 21.40 7.88 -8.86
C ASN A 127 21.29 8.06 -10.37
N SER A 128 20.26 7.45 -10.96
CA SER A 128 19.97 7.53 -12.40
C SER A 128 18.73 8.38 -12.66
N LEU A 129 18.54 8.82 -13.90
CA LEU A 129 17.36 9.55 -14.35
C LEU A 129 16.40 8.60 -15.08
N GLY A 130 15.14 8.54 -14.65
CA GLY A 130 14.06 7.86 -15.34
C GLY A 130 13.20 8.84 -16.13
N ILE A 131 12.85 8.46 -17.36
CA ILE A 131 11.95 9.20 -18.24
C ILE A 131 10.85 8.25 -18.68
N TYR A 132 9.62 8.50 -18.22
CA TYR A 132 8.47 7.68 -18.56
C TYR A 132 7.61 8.35 -19.63
N ASP A 133 7.46 7.69 -20.78
CA ASP A 133 6.53 8.07 -21.85
C ASP A 133 5.13 7.54 -21.51
N ILE A 134 4.22 8.46 -21.22
CA ILE A 134 2.86 8.13 -20.78
C ILE A 134 2.03 7.53 -21.92
N SER A 135 2.28 7.96 -23.16
CA SER A 135 1.53 7.50 -24.33
C SER A 135 1.94 6.09 -24.75
N ARG A 136 3.25 5.80 -24.65
CA ARG A 136 3.81 4.50 -25.03
C ARG A 136 3.88 3.49 -23.90
N ASN A 137 3.66 3.94 -22.66
CA ASN A 137 3.78 3.11 -21.46
C ASN A 137 5.18 2.46 -21.36
N SER A 138 6.22 3.26 -21.60
CA SER A 138 7.62 2.83 -21.64
C SER A 138 8.49 3.75 -20.82
N THR A 139 9.48 3.19 -20.13
CA THR A 139 10.47 3.93 -19.33
C THR A 139 11.84 3.83 -19.99
N ASP A 140 12.50 4.96 -20.16
CA ASP A 140 13.92 5.04 -20.50
C ASP A 140 14.73 5.48 -19.27
N THR A 141 15.97 5.00 -19.18
CA THR A 141 16.85 5.22 -18.01
C THR A 141 18.22 5.68 -18.45
N ILE A 142 18.67 6.80 -17.87
CA ILE A 142 19.99 7.39 -18.11
C ILE A 142 20.81 7.28 -16.82
N TYR A 143 22.02 6.71 -16.91
CA TYR A 143 22.92 6.45 -15.79
C TYR A 143 24.02 7.51 -15.66
#